data_AF-A0A972Y648-F1
#
_entry.id   AF-A0A972Y648-F1
#
_cell.length_a   1.000
_cell.length_b   1.000
_cell.length_c   1.000
_cell.angle_alpha   90.00
_cell.angle_beta   90.00
_cell.angle_gamma   90.00
#
_symmetry.space_group_name_H-M   'P 1'
#
loop_
_entity.id
_entity.type
_entity.pdbx_description
1 polymer ?
#
loop_
_entity_poly.entity_id
_entity_poly.type
_entity_poly.pdbx_seq_one_letter_code
_entity_poly.pdbx_strand_id
1 'polypeptide(L)'
;MLGRIICLLSLIGFNVSAQAQTATCESTEAACVLSAAWSAALILPEEKRMRLSSAFLEIALLSDDADLLSSWEERFGRSAAPVSPYPDYGWQKAEPILQQSGVEGLIKLARNRQAPLSFGRTDALLSAGKRLHADQPDAAQKLNDVLLDLSRSASSFERPNLAHAAAELAMARCDATLFSKAVALTDAPRNLRYAFWQARLDGSALDLLDRVRSIDNDADTREVRRVLDGYRAILNLGYCDQSAKAMGG
;
A
#
# COMPACT_ATOMS: atom_id res chain seq x y z
N MET A 1 79.10 2.62 -7.57
CA MET A 1 78.90 3.64 -6.52
C MET A 1 77.51 4.20 -6.69
N LEU A 2 76.67 4.13 -5.64
CA LEU A 2 75.42 4.87 -5.36
C LEU A 2 74.33 4.91 -6.47
N GLY A 3 73.05 4.70 -6.23
CA GLY A 3 72.29 4.64 -4.99
C GLY A 3 70.82 4.33 -5.31
N ARG A 4 70.15 3.72 -4.34
CA ARG A 4 68.73 3.36 -4.31
C ARG A 4 67.82 4.60 -4.35
N ILE A 5 66.70 4.54 -5.06
CA ILE A 5 65.44 5.19 -4.65
C ILE A 5 64.29 4.23 -4.98
N ILE A 6 63.71 3.64 -3.93
CA ILE A 6 62.47 2.87 -3.96
C ILE A 6 61.36 3.89 -3.67
N CYS A 7 60.46 4.12 -4.63
CA CYS A 7 59.28 4.95 -4.43
C CYS A 7 58.07 4.02 -4.26
N LEU A 8 57.69 3.76 -3.00
CA LEU A 8 56.41 3.15 -2.64
C LEU A 8 55.32 4.21 -2.84
N LEU A 9 54.46 4.02 -3.84
CA LEU A 9 53.21 4.77 -4.02
C LEU A 9 52.06 3.96 -3.42
N SER A 10 51.69 4.31 -2.20
CA SER A 10 50.50 3.82 -1.51
C SER A 10 49.25 4.44 -2.16
N LEU A 11 48.55 3.66 -2.98
CA LEU A 11 47.21 4.00 -3.46
C LEU A 11 46.21 3.77 -2.32
N ILE A 12 45.89 4.84 -1.60
CA ILE A 12 44.72 4.90 -0.71
C ILE A 12 43.50 5.07 -1.61
N GLY A 13 42.84 3.96 -1.93
CA GLY A 13 41.52 3.98 -2.52
C GLY A 13 40.51 4.47 -1.51
N PHE A 14 40.08 5.73 -1.63
CA PHE A 14 38.91 6.24 -0.94
C PHE A 14 37.69 5.46 -1.45
N ASN A 15 37.20 4.52 -0.63
CA ASN A 15 35.84 4.01 -0.76
C ASN A 15 34.91 5.19 -0.44
N VAL A 16 34.49 5.92 -1.47
CA VAL A 16 33.33 6.78 -1.40
C VAL A 16 32.14 5.85 -1.27
N SER A 17 31.75 5.56 -0.04
CA SER A 17 30.41 5.06 0.24
C SER A 17 29.45 6.13 -0.26
N ALA A 18 28.84 5.89 -1.42
CA ALA A 18 27.70 6.65 -1.87
C ALA A 18 26.57 6.41 -0.85
N GLN A 19 26.51 7.25 0.18
CA GLN A 19 25.28 7.42 0.93
C GLN A 19 24.26 7.94 -0.08
N ALA A 20 23.30 7.09 -0.42
CA ALA A 20 22.09 7.54 -1.09
C ALA A 20 21.55 8.69 -0.25
N GLN A 21 21.64 9.92 -0.76
CA GLN A 21 20.95 11.05 -0.19
C GLN A 21 19.47 10.71 -0.34
N THR A 22 18.86 10.23 0.75
CA THR A 22 17.41 10.23 0.86
C THR A 22 16.99 11.65 0.57
N ALA A 23 16.22 11.86 -0.51
CA ALA A 23 15.66 13.17 -0.82
C ALA A 23 14.90 13.65 0.42
N THR A 24 15.53 14.53 1.21
CA THR A 24 15.01 14.93 2.51
C THR A 24 13.69 15.64 2.29
N CYS A 25 12.62 15.08 2.87
CA CYS A 25 11.32 15.72 2.87
C CYS A 25 11.39 16.93 3.80
N GLU A 26 11.30 18.14 3.26
CA GLU A 26 11.32 19.40 4.02
C GLU A 26 9.92 19.79 4.57
N SER A 27 8.91 18.95 4.33
CA SER A 27 7.51 19.17 4.67
C SER A 27 6.91 17.95 5.38
N THR A 28 5.58 17.92 5.55
CA THR A 28 4.89 16.70 5.98
C THR A 28 5.10 15.56 4.98
N GLU A 29 5.06 14.31 5.47
CA GLU A 29 5.22 13.12 4.63
C GLU A 29 4.20 13.10 3.49
N ALA A 30 2.94 13.44 3.78
CA ALA A 30 1.87 13.51 2.80
C ALA A 30 2.16 14.55 1.70
N ALA A 31 2.68 15.73 2.06
CA ALA A 31 3.09 16.74 1.10
C ALA A 31 4.20 16.23 0.17
N CYS A 32 5.19 15.50 0.69
CA CYS A 32 6.25 14.93 -0.12
C CYS A 32 5.78 13.80 -1.05
N VAL A 33 4.93 12.91 -0.56
CA VAL A 33 4.35 11.83 -1.38
C VAL A 33 3.48 12.42 -2.49
N LEU A 34 2.62 13.40 -2.19
CA LEU A 34 1.80 14.05 -3.21
C LEU A 34 2.63 14.84 -4.21
N SER A 35 3.67 15.56 -3.76
CA SER A 35 4.60 16.26 -4.64
C SER A 35 5.34 15.30 -5.59
N ALA A 36 5.85 14.17 -5.07
CA ALA A 36 6.49 13.14 -5.88
C ALA A 36 5.52 12.50 -6.88
N ALA A 37 4.31 12.14 -6.43
CA ALA A 37 3.28 11.56 -7.28
C ALA A 37 2.81 12.52 -8.38
N TRP A 38 2.73 13.82 -8.08
CA TRP A 38 2.38 14.83 -9.07
C TRP A 38 3.51 15.09 -10.07
N SER A 39 4.75 15.13 -9.59
CA SER A 39 5.93 15.22 -10.47
C SER A 39 5.95 14.07 -11.48
N ALA A 40 5.67 12.83 -11.02
CA ALA A 40 5.47 11.68 -11.88
C ALA A 40 4.27 11.85 -12.83
N ALA A 41 3.17 12.42 -12.37
CA ALA A 41 1.99 12.65 -13.20
C ALA A 41 2.23 13.69 -14.31
N LEU A 42 3.21 14.59 -14.21
CA LEU A 42 3.49 15.62 -15.22
C LEU A 42 3.87 15.07 -16.59
N ILE A 43 4.36 13.82 -16.67
CA ILE A 43 4.63 13.14 -17.95
C ILE A 43 3.34 12.78 -18.70
N LEU A 44 2.20 12.66 -17.99
CA LEU A 44 0.92 12.32 -18.59
C LEU A 44 0.33 13.51 -19.36
N PRO A 45 -0.40 13.26 -20.45
CA PRO A 45 -1.27 14.26 -21.07
C PRO A 45 -2.22 14.89 -20.05
N GLU A 46 -2.48 16.20 -20.20
CA GLU A 46 -3.28 16.99 -19.27
C GLU A 46 -4.62 16.33 -18.94
N GLU A 47 -5.35 15.84 -19.94
CA GLU A 47 -6.63 15.16 -19.75
C GLU A 47 -6.53 13.99 -18.77
N LYS A 48 -5.51 13.13 -18.92
CA LYS A 48 -5.29 11.99 -18.01
C LYS A 48 -4.89 12.45 -16.63
N ARG A 49 -4.07 13.49 -16.56
CA ARG A 49 -3.60 14.12 -15.32
C ARG A 49 -4.76 14.69 -14.52
N MET A 50 -5.71 15.36 -15.18
CA MET A 50 -6.91 15.90 -14.54
C MET A 50 -7.85 14.83 -14.01
N ARG A 51 -7.89 13.63 -14.62
CA ARG A 51 -8.63 12.47 -14.07
C ARG A 51 -8.07 11.95 -12.74
N LEU A 52 -6.88 12.39 -12.34
CA LEU A 52 -6.29 12.05 -11.03
C LEU A 52 -6.67 13.05 -9.93
N SER A 53 -7.27 14.20 -10.26
CA SER A 53 -7.49 15.30 -9.29
C SER A 53 -8.21 14.82 -8.03
N SER A 54 -9.27 14.01 -8.19
CA SER A 54 -10.05 13.49 -7.06
C SER A 54 -9.22 12.56 -6.16
N ALA A 55 -8.29 11.80 -6.72
CA ALA A 55 -7.43 10.92 -5.94
C ALA A 55 -6.37 11.73 -5.16
N PHE A 56 -5.81 12.80 -5.74
CA PHE A 56 -4.92 13.70 -5.00
C PHE A 56 -5.65 14.43 -3.87
N LEU A 57 -6.83 14.98 -4.16
CA LEU A 57 -7.65 15.69 -3.16
C LEU A 57 -8.10 14.78 -2.02
N GLU A 58 -8.41 13.52 -2.31
CA GLU A 58 -8.73 12.54 -1.27
C GLU A 58 -7.56 12.32 -0.31
N ILE A 59 -6.33 12.17 -0.82
CA ILE A 59 -5.15 11.99 0.02
C ILE A 59 -4.84 13.26 0.82
N ALA A 60 -4.95 14.44 0.21
CA ALA A 60 -4.77 15.70 0.91
C ALA A 60 -5.81 15.87 2.04
N LEU A 61 -7.08 15.54 1.78
CA LEU A 61 -8.14 15.54 2.80
C LEU A 61 -7.85 14.54 3.93
N LEU A 62 -7.38 13.33 3.62
CA LEU A 62 -7.05 12.30 4.61
C LEU A 62 -5.81 12.61 5.45
N SER A 63 -4.94 13.52 5.00
CA SER A 63 -3.74 13.90 5.76
C SER A 63 -4.01 14.81 6.95
N ASP A 64 -5.22 15.37 7.07
CA ASP A 64 -5.62 16.33 8.12
C ASP A 64 -4.71 17.58 8.19
N ASP A 65 -4.07 17.92 7.07
CA ASP A 65 -3.23 19.11 6.88
C ASP A 65 -4.00 20.15 6.05
N ALA A 66 -4.52 21.18 6.73
CA ALA A 66 -5.39 22.19 6.11
C ALA A 66 -4.67 23.04 5.05
N ASP A 67 -3.39 23.34 5.25
CA ASP A 67 -2.59 24.12 4.30
C ASP A 67 -2.30 23.28 3.05
N LEU A 68 -1.96 22.00 3.25
CA LEU A 68 -1.81 21.06 2.15
C LEU A 68 -3.10 20.91 1.36
N LEU A 69 -4.24 20.66 2.03
CA LEU A 69 -5.55 20.55 1.39
C LEU A 69 -5.87 21.79 0.56
N SER A 70 -5.76 22.99 1.17
CA SER A 70 -6.02 24.26 0.50
C SER A 70 -5.17 24.42 -0.77
N SER A 71 -3.88 24.09 -0.71
CA SER A 71 -2.98 24.17 -1.87
C SER A 71 -3.38 23.23 -3.03
N TRP A 72 -3.91 22.04 -2.72
CA TRP A 72 -4.37 21.09 -3.73
C TRP A 72 -5.75 21.45 -4.29
N GLU A 73 -6.63 22.01 -3.47
CA GLU A 73 -7.92 22.54 -3.93
C GLU A 73 -7.72 23.73 -4.89
N GLU A 74 -6.83 24.66 -4.55
CA GLU A 74 -6.44 25.77 -5.42
C GLU A 74 -5.84 25.26 -6.73
N ARG A 75 -4.89 24.32 -6.67
CA ARG A 75 -4.25 23.73 -7.85
C ARG A 75 -5.25 23.14 -8.84
N PHE A 76 -6.30 22.49 -8.35
CA PHE A 76 -7.32 21.87 -9.21
C PHE A 76 -8.56 22.72 -9.44
N GLY A 77 -8.65 23.92 -8.83
CA GLY A 77 -9.81 24.79 -8.89
C GLY A 77 -11.10 24.12 -8.40
N ARG A 78 -11.00 23.22 -7.42
CA ARG A 78 -12.14 22.44 -6.90
C ARG A 78 -11.92 22.02 -5.45
N SER A 79 -12.99 22.00 -4.67
CA SER A 79 -12.96 21.48 -3.31
C SER A 79 -12.87 19.96 -3.28
N ALA A 80 -12.13 19.44 -2.30
CA ALA A 80 -12.19 18.04 -1.91
C ALA A 80 -13.59 17.73 -1.37
N ALA A 81 -14.04 16.51 -1.64
CA ALA A 81 -15.27 15.99 -1.06
C ALA A 81 -14.94 14.63 -0.44
N PRO A 82 -15.44 14.34 0.77
CA PRO A 82 -15.36 13.00 1.33
C PRO A 82 -15.96 12.00 0.34
N VAL A 83 -15.27 10.87 0.15
CA VAL A 83 -15.80 9.79 -0.68
C VAL A 83 -17.05 9.24 0.01
N SER A 84 -18.19 9.24 -0.69
CA SER A 84 -19.40 8.64 -0.16
C SER A 84 -19.16 7.15 0.13
N PRO A 85 -19.48 6.65 1.34
CA PRO A 85 -19.21 5.27 1.68
C PRO A 85 -20.02 4.35 0.78
N TYR A 86 -19.31 3.59 -0.07
CA TYR A 86 -19.92 2.55 -0.88
C TYR A 86 -20.36 1.38 0.02
N PRO A 87 -21.48 0.69 -0.27
CA PRO A 87 -21.89 -0.46 0.52
C PRO A 87 -20.79 -1.53 0.58
N ASP A 88 -20.46 -1.95 1.80
CA ASP A 88 -19.52 -3.06 2.05
C ASP A 88 -20.24 -4.39 1.79
N TYR A 89 -20.39 -4.74 0.51
CA TYR A 89 -21.06 -5.98 0.08
C TYR A 89 -20.36 -7.25 0.60
N GLY A 90 -19.04 -7.18 0.85
CA GLY A 90 -18.30 -8.25 1.51
C GLY A 90 -18.84 -8.49 2.92
N TRP A 91 -18.98 -7.41 3.71
CA TRP A 91 -19.57 -7.50 5.04
C TRP A 91 -21.03 -7.92 5.03
N GLN A 92 -21.86 -7.37 4.13
CA GLN A 92 -23.27 -7.75 4.01
C GLN A 92 -23.47 -9.26 3.78
N LYS A 93 -22.50 -9.93 3.13
CA LYS A 93 -22.50 -11.39 2.95
C LYS A 93 -21.92 -12.12 4.16
N ALA A 94 -20.85 -11.60 4.76
CA ALA A 94 -20.15 -12.27 5.85
C ALA A 94 -20.90 -12.21 7.18
N GLU A 95 -21.49 -11.06 7.52
CA GLU A 95 -22.17 -10.81 8.78
C GLU A 95 -23.22 -11.86 9.16
N PRO A 96 -24.23 -12.17 8.31
CA PRO A 96 -25.24 -13.16 8.68
C PRO A 96 -24.65 -14.57 8.89
N ILE A 97 -23.59 -14.93 8.15
CA ILE A 97 -22.91 -16.21 8.29
C ILE A 97 -22.15 -16.28 9.63
N LEU A 98 -21.45 -15.19 9.98
CA LEU A 98 -20.74 -15.06 11.24
C LEU A 98 -21.70 -15.16 12.43
N GLN A 99 -22.86 -14.49 12.36
CA GLN A 99 -23.89 -14.55 13.39
C GLN A 99 -24.49 -15.95 13.54
N GLN A 100 -24.70 -16.66 12.42
CA GLN A 100 -25.33 -17.98 12.44
C GLN A 100 -24.37 -19.13 12.81
N SER A 101 -23.13 -19.06 12.33
CA SER A 101 -22.21 -20.22 12.29
C SER A 101 -20.75 -19.89 12.60
N GLY A 102 -20.47 -18.62 12.94
CA GLY A 102 -19.14 -18.15 13.28
C GLY A 102 -18.15 -18.20 12.12
N VAL A 103 -16.88 -17.99 12.47
CA VAL A 103 -15.75 -17.92 11.54
C VAL A 103 -15.56 -19.24 10.78
N GLU A 104 -15.71 -20.37 11.46
CA GLU A 104 -15.56 -21.69 10.83
C GLU A 104 -16.66 -21.95 9.77
N GLY A 105 -17.89 -21.51 10.02
CA GLY A 105 -18.97 -21.57 9.03
C GLY A 105 -18.68 -20.72 7.79
N LEU A 106 -18.16 -19.50 7.99
CA LEU A 106 -17.73 -18.62 6.90
C LEU A 106 -16.61 -19.26 6.06
N ILE A 107 -15.59 -19.82 6.72
CA ILE A 107 -14.48 -20.52 6.05
C ILE A 107 -14.99 -21.71 5.25
N LYS A 108 -15.87 -22.53 5.83
CA LYS A 108 -16.45 -23.72 5.18
C LYS A 108 -17.20 -23.34 3.90
N LEU A 109 -18.07 -22.33 3.97
CA LEU A 109 -18.83 -21.85 2.80
C LEU A 109 -17.90 -21.30 1.72
N ALA A 110 -16.89 -20.51 2.11
CA ALA A 110 -15.94 -19.92 1.18
C ALA A 110 -15.10 -20.99 0.44
N ARG A 111 -14.59 -21.99 1.16
CA ARG A 111 -13.82 -23.11 0.57
C ARG A 111 -14.65 -23.94 -0.39
N ASN A 112 -15.91 -24.22 -0.03
CA ASN A 112 -16.82 -25.03 -0.84
C ASN A 112 -17.49 -24.26 -1.97
N ARG A 113 -17.24 -22.94 -2.10
CA ARG A 113 -17.89 -22.04 -3.07
C ARG A 113 -19.43 -22.11 -3.00
N GLN A 114 -19.96 -22.31 -1.79
CA GLN A 114 -21.40 -22.44 -1.56
C GLN A 114 -22.07 -21.07 -1.48
N ALA A 115 -23.34 -20.99 -1.87
CA ALA A 115 -24.15 -19.78 -1.68
C ALA A 115 -24.18 -19.38 -0.19
N PRO A 116 -24.15 -18.08 0.15
CA PRO A 116 -24.17 -16.92 -0.75
C PRO A 116 -22.78 -16.50 -1.28
N LEU A 117 -21.73 -17.28 -1.02
CA LEU A 117 -20.33 -16.96 -1.34
C LEU A 117 -19.83 -17.60 -2.64
N SER A 118 -20.73 -18.12 -3.47
CA SER A 118 -20.40 -18.56 -4.84
C SER A 118 -19.69 -17.45 -5.62
N PHE A 119 -20.10 -16.20 -5.38
CA PHE A 119 -19.46 -14.98 -5.84
C PHE A 119 -19.13 -14.06 -4.65
N GLY A 120 -17.95 -13.44 -4.65
CA GLY A 120 -17.54 -12.50 -3.60
C GLY A 120 -17.03 -13.14 -2.31
N ARG A 121 -16.60 -14.41 -2.34
CA ARG A 121 -15.94 -15.05 -1.17
C ARG A 121 -14.69 -14.29 -0.72
N THR A 122 -13.94 -13.73 -1.67
CA THR A 122 -12.75 -12.93 -1.39
C THR A 122 -13.10 -11.70 -0.55
N ASP A 123 -14.10 -10.94 -1.00
CA ASP A 123 -14.54 -9.71 -0.31
C ASP A 123 -15.15 -10.03 1.05
N ALA A 124 -15.94 -11.11 1.15
CA ALA A 124 -16.53 -11.53 2.42
C ALA A 124 -15.46 -11.90 3.46
N LEU A 125 -14.45 -12.68 3.08
CA LEU A 125 -13.35 -13.05 3.97
C LEU A 125 -12.50 -11.82 4.36
N LEU A 126 -12.20 -10.93 3.42
CA LEU A 126 -11.44 -9.71 3.66
C LEU A 126 -12.17 -8.76 4.62
N SER A 127 -13.43 -8.42 4.32
CA SER A 127 -14.23 -7.52 5.16
C SER A 127 -14.46 -8.08 6.55
N ALA A 128 -14.73 -9.39 6.67
CA ALA A 128 -14.82 -10.06 7.97
C ALA A 128 -13.49 -9.98 8.73
N GLY A 129 -12.37 -10.29 8.08
CA GLY A 129 -11.04 -10.25 8.69
C GLY A 129 -10.68 -8.87 9.22
N LYS A 130 -10.95 -7.81 8.44
CA LYS A 130 -10.70 -6.42 8.86
C LYS A 130 -11.50 -6.01 10.09
N ARG A 131 -12.78 -6.39 10.16
CA ARG A 131 -13.65 -6.06 11.31
C ARG A 131 -13.29 -6.86 12.55
N LEU A 132 -12.99 -8.16 12.37
CA LEU A 132 -12.59 -9.04 13.47
C LEU A 132 -11.19 -8.74 14.00
N HIS A 133 -10.34 -8.02 13.26
CA HIS A 133 -8.96 -7.79 13.67
C HIS A 133 -8.82 -7.18 15.06
N ALA A 134 -9.65 -6.18 15.39
CA ALA A 134 -9.57 -5.47 16.67
C ALA A 134 -10.04 -6.35 17.85
N ASP A 135 -11.14 -7.07 17.67
CA ASP A 135 -11.82 -7.77 18.77
C ASP A 135 -11.46 -9.26 18.87
N GLN A 136 -11.09 -9.88 17.74
CA GLN A 136 -10.83 -11.31 17.58
C GLN A 136 -9.61 -11.54 16.65
N PRO A 137 -8.40 -11.17 17.08
CA PRO A 137 -7.19 -11.22 16.24
C PRO A 137 -6.88 -12.62 15.69
N ASP A 138 -7.15 -13.68 16.47
CA ASP A 138 -6.98 -15.07 16.04
C ASP A 138 -7.95 -15.46 14.92
N ALA A 139 -9.19 -14.97 14.97
CA ALA A 139 -10.15 -15.18 13.89
C ALA A 139 -9.71 -14.47 12.61
N ALA A 140 -9.21 -13.23 12.73
CA ALA A 140 -8.67 -12.48 11.61
C ALA A 140 -7.43 -13.18 11.00
N GLN A 141 -6.56 -13.76 11.84
CA GLN A 141 -5.43 -14.60 11.39
C GLN A 141 -5.93 -15.78 10.56
N LYS A 142 -6.87 -16.55 11.08
CA LYS A 142 -7.44 -17.71 10.38
C LYS A 142 -8.03 -17.32 9.03
N LEU A 143 -8.77 -16.21 8.94
CA LEU A 143 -9.32 -15.73 7.68
C LEU A 143 -8.23 -15.33 6.67
N ASN A 144 -7.14 -14.73 7.16
CA ASN A 144 -5.99 -14.38 6.33
C ASN A 144 -5.27 -15.62 5.79
N ASP A 145 -5.07 -16.63 6.63
CA ASP A 145 -4.46 -17.90 6.24
C ASP A 145 -5.33 -18.61 5.19
N VAL A 146 -6.65 -18.60 5.37
CA VAL A 146 -7.59 -19.15 4.39
C VAL A 146 -7.53 -18.40 3.06
N LEU A 147 -7.46 -17.06 3.05
CA LEU A 147 -7.28 -16.30 1.81
C LEU A 147 -5.98 -16.68 1.09
N LEU A 148 -4.87 -16.83 1.83
CA LEU A 148 -3.59 -17.23 1.27
C LEU A 148 -3.65 -18.66 0.70
N ASP A 149 -4.22 -19.61 1.41
CA ASP A 149 -4.36 -21.00 0.95
C ASP A 149 -5.28 -21.12 -0.28
N LEU A 150 -6.38 -20.36 -0.31
CA LEU A 150 -7.23 -20.27 -1.48
C LEU A 150 -6.46 -19.70 -2.68
N SER A 151 -5.59 -18.69 -2.47
CA SER A 151 -4.80 -18.12 -3.55
C SER A 151 -3.81 -19.13 -4.15
N ARG A 152 -3.20 -20.00 -3.33
CA ARG A 152 -2.23 -21.03 -3.79
C ARG A 152 -2.88 -22.12 -4.64
N SER A 153 -4.13 -22.45 -4.35
CA SER A 153 -4.89 -23.51 -5.03
C SER A 153 -5.80 -22.99 -6.15
N ALA A 154 -5.92 -21.67 -6.30
CA ALA A 154 -6.75 -21.04 -7.31
C ALA A 154 -6.14 -21.10 -8.71
N SER A 155 -7.00 -20.94 -9.72
CA SER A 155 -6.57 -20.74 -11.10
C SER A 155 -5.77 -19.44 -11.25
N SER A 156 -5.04 -19.30 -12.35
CA SER A 156 -4.33 -18.05 -12.68
C SER A 156 -5.25 -16.83 -12.75
N PHE A 157 -6.54 -17.03 -13.05
CA PHE A 157 -7.54 -15.97 -13.09
C PHE A 157 -7.97 -15.51 -11.69
N GLU A 158 -8.25 -16.42 -10.76
CA GLU A 158 -8.73 -16.07 -9.41
C GLU A 158 -7.59 -15.74 -8.43
N ARG A 159 -6.43 -16.38 -8.58
CA ARG A 159 -5.28 -16.28 -7.68
C ARG A 159 -4.89 -14.83 -7.37
N PRO A 160 -4.73 -13.91 -8.35
CA PRO A 160 -4.24 -12.58 -8.07
C PRO A 160 -5.18 -11.77 -7.16
N ASN A 161 -6.50 -11.95 -7.33
CA ASN A 161 -7.50 -11.27 -6.50
C ASN A 161 -7.49 -11.82 -5.06
N LEU A 162 -7.41 -13.14 -4.89
CA LEU A 162 -7.30 -13.77 -3.57
C LEU A 162 -5.99 -13.38 -2.86
N ALA A 163 -4.89 -13.35 -3.61
CA ALA A 163 -3.57 -12.95 -3.11
C ALA A 163 -3.57 -11.46 -2.70
N HIS A 164 -4.21 -10.59 -3.49
CA HIS A 164 -4.38 -9.18 -3.14
C HIS A 164 -5.14 -9.00 -1.82
N ALA A 165 -6.28 -9.68 -1.65
CA ALA A 165 -7.04 -9.64 -0.40
C ALA A 165 -6.26 -10.22 0.79
N ALA A 166 -5.51 -11.30 0.58
CA ALA A 166 -4.63 -11.87 1.60
C ALA A 166 -3.53 -10.87 2.02
N ALA A 167 -2.93 -10.17 1.07
CA ALA A 167 -1.91 -9.14 1.32
C ALA A 167 -2.51 -7.92 2.03
N GLU A 168 -3.70 -7.48 1.62
CA GLU A 168 -4.38 -6.34 2.24
C GLU A 168 -4.75 -6.62 3.70
N LEU A 169 -5.29 -7.81 3.98
CA LEU A 169 -5.60 -8.20 5.35
C LEU A 169 -4.33 -8.36 6.19
N ALA A 170 -3.27 -8.94 5.63
CA ALA A 170 -2.00 -9.10 6.35
C ALA A 170 -1.36 -7.74 6.65
N MET A 171 -1.40 -6.82 5.68
CA MET A 171 -0.97 -5.44 5.86
C MET A 171 -1.78 -4.79 6.98
N ALA A 172 -3.12 -4.81 6.93
CA ALA A 172 -3.97 -4.19 7.93
C ALA A 172 -3.70 -4.75 9.34
N ARG A 173 -3.35 -6.02 9.43
CA ARG A 173 -3.02 -6.75 10.67
C ARG A 173 -1.57 -6.63 11.12
N CYS A 174 -0.74 -5.87 10.40
CA CYS A 174 0.69 -5.73 10.69
C CYS A 174 1.49 -7.04 10.64
N ASP A 175 1.08 -8.01 9.83
CA ASP A 175 1.78 -9.27 9.62
C ASP A 175 2.65 -9.21 8.37
N ALA A 176 3.91 -8.80 8.55
CA ALA A 176 4.88 -8.67 7.45
C ALA A 176 5.21 -10.01 6.77
N THR A 177 5.14 -11.11 7.51
CA THR A 177 5.47 -12.43 6.97
C THR A 177 4.36 -12.94 6.05
N LEU A 178 3.10 -12.88 6.48
CA LEU A 178 1.97 -13.22 5.63
C LEU A 178 1.83 -12.25 4.46
N PHE A 179 2.06 -10.96 4.69
CA PHE A 179 2.05 -9.96 3.64
C PHE A 179 3.00 -10.33 2.50
N SER A 180 4.27 -10.60 2.83
CA SER A 180 5.30 -10.97 1.84
C SER A 180 4.91 -12.23 1.06
N LYS A 181 4.39 -13.25 1.75
CA LYS A 181 3.92 -14.50 1.12
C LYS A 181 2.75 -14.26 0.17
N ALA A 182 1.80 -13.42 0.55
CA ALA A 182 0.63 -13.11 -0.26
C ALA A 182 1.00 -12.27 -1.49
N VAL A 183 1.82 -11.23 -1.33
CA VAL A 183 2.26 -10.36 -2.43
C VAL A 183 2.96 -11.17 -3.52
N ALA A 184 3.77 -12.16 -3.15
CA ALA A 184 4.46 -13.05 -4.10
C ALA A 184 3.52 -13.83 -5.03
N LEU A 185 2.23 -13.96 -4.69
CA LEU A 185 1.21 -14.64 -5.50
C LEU A 185 0.35 -13.70 -6.35
N THR A 186 0.61 -12.39 -6.29
CA THR A 186 -0.07 -11.38 -7.11
C THR A 186 0.57 -11.26 -8.50
N ASP A 187 -0.12 -10.67 -9.48
CA ASP A 187 0.42 -10.52 -10.84
C ASP A 187 1.55 -9.49 -10.95
N ALA A 188 1.61 -8.53 -10.03
CA ALA A 188 2.56 -7.43 -10.05
C ALA A 188 3.13 -7.20 -8.63
N PRO A 189 3.89 -8.15 -8.07
CA PRO A 189 4.33 -8.13 -6.66
C PRO A 189 5.19 -6.91 -6.33
N ARG A 190 5.90 -6.38 -7.32
CA ARG A 190 6.80 -5.23 -7.16
C ARG A 190 6.09 -3.90 -7.38
N ASN A 191 4.79 -3.81 -7.63
CA ASN A 191 4.16 -2.51 -7.92
C ASN A 191 4.21 -1.55 -6.72
N LEU A 192 3.99 -0.25 -6.96
CA LEU A 192 4.12 0.78 -5.93
C LEU A 192 3.07 0.68 -4.81
N ARG A 193 1.88 0.13 -5.07
CA ARG A 193 0.86 -0.07 -4.02
C ARG A 193 1.40 -1.01 -2.93
N TYR A 194 1.93 -2.16 -3.34
CA TYR A 194 2.52 -3.10 -2.38
C TYR A 194 3.79 -2.57 -1.73
N ALA A 195 4.55 -1.71 -2.41
CA ALA A 195 5.69 -1.04 -1.79
C ALA A 195 5.26 -0.09 -0.66
N PHE A 196 4.21 0.71 -0.84
CA PHE A 196 3.66 1.54 0.23
C PHE A 196 3.00 0.72 1.35
N TRP A 197 2.37 -0.41 1.01
CA TRP A 197 1.84 -1.33 2.03
C TRP A 197 2.96 -1.98 2.86
N GLN A 198 4.10 -2.29 2.24
CA GLN A 198 5.32 -2.70 2.95
C GLN A 198 5.85 -1.55 3.81
N ALA A 199 5.93 -0.34 3.25
CA ALA A 199 6.36 0.85 3.99
C ALA A 199 5.51 1.11 5.25
N ARG A 200 4.21 0.81 5.20
CA ARG A 200 3.34 0.87 6.39
C ARG A 200 3.80 -0.08 7.50
N LEU A 201 4.35 -1.24 7.14
CA LEU A 201 4.81 -2.26 8.09
C LEU A 201 6.12 -1.87 8.76
N ASP A 202 7.04 -1.23 8.04
CA ASP A 202 8.42 -0.94 8.50
C ASP A 202 8.74 0.55 8.69
N GLY A 203 7.82 1.46 8.38
CA GLY A 203 7.99 2.90 8.56
C GLY A 203 8.72 3.62 7.43
N SER A 204 8.92 3.00 6.26
CA SER A 204 9.87 3.49 5.25
C SER A 204 9.24 4.21 4.04
N ALA A 205 8.12 4.94 4.19
CA ALA A 205 7.40 5.47 3.01
C ALA A 205 8.20 6.52 2.23
N LEU A 206 9.00 7.33 2.90
CA LEU A 206 9.84 8.35 2.27
C LEU A 206 10.95 7.76 1.39
N ASP A 207 11.38 6.52 1.64
CA ASP A 207 12.37 5.83 0.81
C ASP A 207 11.83 5.51 -0.60
N LEU A 208 10.51 5.59 -0.78
CA LEU A 208 9.86 5.35 -2.07
C LEU A 208 9.82 6.60 -2.97
N LEU A 209 10.15 7.79 -2.47
CA LEU A 209 9.93 9.04 -3.23
C LEU A 209 10.67 9.08 -4.56
N ASP A 210 11.94 8.67 -4.60
CA ASP A 210 12.71 8.66 -5.86
C ASP A 210 12.15 7.65 -6.86
N ARG A 211 11.69 6.51 -6.34
CA ARG A 211 11.02 5.51 -7.14
C ARG A 211 9.71 6.03 -7.72
N VAL A 212 8.94 6.78 -6.94
CA VAL A 212 7.71 7.45 -7.43
C VAL A 212 8.07 8.46 -8.52
N ARG A 213 9.07 9.32 -8.31
CA ARG A 213 9.51 10.31 -9.30
C ARG A 213 10.03 9.68 -10.59
N SER A 214 10.57 8.46 -10.52
CA SER A 214 11.08 7.71 -11.67
C SER A 214 10.00 7.05 -12.54
N ILE A 215 8.71 7.20 -12.23
CA ILE A 215 7.64 6.73 -13.11
C ILE A 215 7.74 7.48 -14.45
N ASP A 216 7.96 6.73 -15.53
CA ASP A 216 8.24 7.24 -16.88
C ASP A 216 7.17 6.82 -17.90
N ASN A 217 5.96 6.50 -17.43
CA ASN A 217 4.86 6.04 -18.27
C ASN A 217 3.83 7.14 -18.53
N ASP A 218 3.80 7.65 -19.76
CA ASP A 218 2.86 8.67 -20.25
C ASP A 218 1.51 8.09 -20.75
N ALA A 219 1.43 6.76 -20.87
CA ALA A 219 0.29 6.06 -21.42
C ALA A 219 -0.79 5.75 -20.37
N ASP A 220 -0.43 5.49 -19.12
CA ASP A 220 -1.37 5.00 -18.10
C ASP A 220 -1.22 5.70 -16.74
N THR A 221 -2.36 6.12 -16.18
CA THR A 221 -2.44 6.70 -14.83
C THR A 221 -2.25 5.67 -13.71
N ARG A 222 -2.20 4.38 -14.03
CA ARG A 222 -2.21 3.27 -13.07
C ARG A 222 -1.09 3.35 -12.03
N GLU A 223 0.14 3.72 -12.42
CA GLU A 223 1.24 3.79 -11.45
C GLU A 223 1.03 4.91 -10.44
N VAL A 224 0.61 6.10 -10.87
CA VAL A 224 0.26 7.20 -9.96
C VAL A 224 -0.91 6.80 -9.05
N ARG A 225 -1.93 6.13 -9.58
CA ARG A 225 -3.03 5.60 -8.76
C ARG A 225 -2.56 4.58 -7.74
N ARG A 226 -1.61 3.71 -8.09
CA ARG A 226 -1.03 2.72 -7.16
C ARG A 226 -0.28 3.39 -6.01
N VAL A 227 0.41 4.50 -6.26
CA VAL A 227 1.03 5.33 -5.21
C VAL A 227 -0.03 5.87 -4.27
N LEU A 228 -1.04 6.55 -4.79
CA LEU A 228 -2.09 7.17 -3.97
C LEU A 228 -2.90 6.11 -3.20
N ASP A 229 -3.29 5.01 -3.84
CA ASP A 229 -3.98 3.89 -3.18
C ASP A 229 -3.13 3.21 -2.10
N GLY A 230 -1.82 3.07 -2.37
CA GLY A 230 -0.87 2.51 -1.42
C GLY A 230 -0.71 3.40 -0.19
N TYR A 231 -0.50 4.69 -0.41
CA TYR A 231 -0.32 5.69 0.64
C TYR A 231 -1.60 5.92 1.46
N ARG A 232 -2.78 5.82 0.84
CA ARG A 232 -4.09 5.86 1.52
C ARG A 232 -4.14 4.89 2.70
N ALA A 233 -3.54 3.70 2.57
CA ALA A 233 -3.53 2.72 3.65
C ALA A 233 -2.73 3.19 4.88
N ILE A 234 -1.64 3.94 4.68
CA ILE A 234 -0.85 4.54 5.77
C ILE A 234 -1.68 5.61 6.48
N LEU A 235 -2.33 6.51 5.73
CA LEU A 235 -3.17 7.56 6.33
C LEU A 235 -4.35 6.98 7.13
N ASN A 236 -5.02 5.97 6.59
CA ASN A 236 -6.21 5.39 7.23
C ASN A 236 -5.90 4.50 8.44
N LEU A 237 -4.76 3.81 8.43
CA LEU A 237 -4.47 2.75 9.40
C LEU A 237 -3.22 3.04 10.25
N GLY A 238 -2.49 4.12 9.99
CA GLY A 238 -1.20 4.44 10.60
C GLY A 238 -0.10 3.43 10.28
N TYR A 239 1.11 3.67 10.77
CA TYR A 239 2.19 2.69 10.75
C TYR A 239 1.98 1.56 11.77
N CYS A 240 2.55 0.39 11.49
CA CYS A 240 2.45 -0.77 12.38
C CYS A 240 3.36 -0.69 13.60
N ASP A 241 4.56 -0.15 13.43
CA ASP A 241 5.46 0.09 14.55
C ASP A 241 5.12 1.46 15.17
N GLN A 242 4.62 1.44 16.41
CA GLN A 242 4.22 2.66 17.12
C GLN A 242 5.40 3.57 17.48
N SER A 243 6.64 3.16 17.20
CA SER A 243 7.83 4.01 17.27
C SER A 243 7.77 5.19 16.28
N ALA A 244 6.98 5.11 15.19
CA ALA A 244 6.78 6.21 14.24
C ALA A 244 5.88 7.35 14.78
N LYS A 245 5.09 7.12 15.85
CA LYS A 245 4.39 8.22 16.55
C LYS A 245 5.36 9.19 17.26
N ALA A 246 6.64 8.83 17.39
CA ALA A 246 7.66 9.69 17.97
C ALA A 246 8.36 10.62 16.96
N MET A 247 8.02 10.59 15.66
CA MET A 247 8.75 11.33 14.62
C MET A 247 7.88 12.22 13.70
N GLY A 248 6.67 12.59 14.11
CA GLY A 248 5.82 13.50 13.32
C GLY A 248 4.83 14.28 14.15
N GLY A 249 5.34 15.23 14.95
CA GLY A 249 4.58 16.38 15.46
C GLY A 249 5.02 17.65 14.75
#